data_AF-A0A960P8S0-F1
#
_entry.id   AF-A0A960P8S0-F1
#
_cell.length_a   1.000
_cell.length_b   1.000
_cell.length_c   1.000
_cell.angle_alpha   90.00
_cell.angle_beta   90.00
_cell.angle_gamma   90.00
#
_symmetry.space_group_name_H-M   'P 1'
#
loop_
_entity.id
_entity.type
_entity.pdbx_description
1 polymer ?
#
loop_
_entity_poly.entity_id
_entity_poly.type
_entity_poly.pdbx_seq_one_letter_code
_entity_poly.pdbx_strand_id
1 'polypeptide(L)'
;MNLGVAELMILLVIVAVPAVIVVAVVAATRAGRRPPAGSGGDGPGPGRWFADPTGRHAQRWWDGSAWTASVVLDNGQQTVDPVA
;
A
#
# COMPACT_ATOMS: atom_id res chain seq x y z
N MET A 1 39.58 -23.86 -3.17
CA MET A 1 38.22 -24.27 -2.78
C MET A 1 37.32 -23.95 -3.97
N ASN A 2 37.25 -24.88 -4.92
CA ASN A 2 36.48 -24.68 -6.15
C ASN A 2 35.06 -25.15 -5.87
N LEU A 3 34.13 -24.21 -5.67
CA LEU A 3 32.71 -24.53 -5.67
C LEU A 3 32.40 -25.19 -7.01
N GLY A 4 32.06 -26.47 -7.01
CA GLY A 4 31.76 -27.19 -8.23
C GLY A 4 30.50 -26.64 -8.90
N VAL A 5 30.36 -26.83 -10.22
CA VAL A 5 29.13 -26.47 -10.94
C VAL A 5 27.89 -27.10 -10.27
N ALA A 6 28.02 -28.32 -9.77
CA ALA A 6 26.96 -28.99 -9.01
C ALA A 6 26.57 -28.25 -7.72
N GLU A 7 27.54 -27.71 -6.99
CA GLU A 7 27.31 -26.95 -5.76
C GLU A 7 26.65 -25.60 -6.03
N LEU A 8 27.04 -24.93 -7.13
CA LEU A 8 26.38 -23.71 -7.61
C LEU A 8 24.92 -23.99 -8.01
N MET A 9 24.65 -25.10 -8.70
CA MET A 9 23.29 -25.50 -9.08
C MET A 9 22.42 -25.82 -7.86
N ILE A 10 22.98 -26.49 -6.85
CA ILE A 10 22.27 -26.80 -5.59
C ILE A 10 21.91 -25.50 -4.85
N LEU A 11 22.86 -24.58 -4.68
CA LEU A 11 22.59 -23.29 -4.03
C LEU A 11 21.59 -22.45 -4.82
N LEU A 12 21.67 -22.46 -6.15
CA LEU A 12 20.71 -21.78 -7.01
C LEU A 12 19.29 -22.31 -6.80
N VAL A 13 19.10 -23.63 -6.73
CA VAL A 13 17.77 -24.22 -6.47
C VAL A 13 17.29 -23.89 -5.07
N ILE A 14 18.17 -23.98 -4.05
CA ILE A 14 17.83 -23.66 -2.66
C ILE A 14 17.42 -22.20 -2.48
N VAL A 15 17.95 -21.26 -3.27
CA VAL A 15 17.57 -19.84 -3.21
C VAL A 15 16.40 -19.52 -4.13
N ALA A 16 16.38 -20.07 -5.35
CA ALA A 16 15.36 -19.77 -6.34
C ALA A 16 13.98 -20.31 -5.96
N VAL A 17 13.90 -21.52 -5.41
CA VAL A 17 12.61 -22.12 -4.99
C VAL A 17 11.90 -21.29 -3.92
N PRO A 18 12.52 -20.94 -2.77
CA PRO A 18 11.86 -20.08 -1.79
C PRO A 18 11.62 -18.67 -2.33
N ALA A 19 12.50 -18.11 -3.17
CA ALA A 19 12.24 -16.81 -3.80
C ALA A 19 10.99 -16.83 -4.69
N VAL A 20 10.80 -17.89 -5.50
CA VAL A 20 9.60 -18.09 -6.31
C VAL A 20 8.36 -18.26 -5.44
N ILE A 21 8.45 -19.03 -4.35
CA ILE A 21 7.35 -19.20 -3.39
C ILE A 21 6.97 -17.86 -2.76
N VAL A 22 7.95 -17.07 -2.31
CA VAL A 22 7.72 -15.73 -1.74
C VAL A 22 7.08 -14.80 -2.77
N VAL A 23 7.58 -14.77 -4.01
CA VAL A 23 7.00 -13.95 -5.09
C VAL A 23 5.57 -14.39 -5.41
N ALA A 24 5.29 -15.70 -5.45
CA ALA A 24 3.96 -16.23 -5.69
C ALA A 24 2.98 -15.86 -4.55
N VAL A 25 3.42 -15.94 -3.29
CA VAL A 25 2.61 -15.54 -2.12
C VAL A 25 2.36 -14.03 -2.11
N VAL A 26 3.36 -13.20 -2.43
CA VAL A 26 3.22 -11.74 -2.54
C VAL A 26 2.31 -11.37 -3.72
N ALA A 27 2.39 -12.08 -4.84
CA ALA A 27 1.50 -11.87 -5.98
C ALA A 27 0.06 -12.30 -5.65
N ALA A 28 -0.13 -13.42 -4.96
CA ALA A 28 -1.44 -13.92 -4.54
C ALA A 28 -2.14 -12.99 -3.54
N THR A 29 -1.40 -12.42 -2.58
CA THR A 29 -1.94 -11.43 -1.62
C THR A 29 -2.32 -10.11 -2.31
N ARG A 30 -1.64 -9.74 -3.40
CA ARG A 30 -2.02 -8.58 -4.23
C ARG A 30 -3.21 -8.87 -5.13
N ALA A 31 -3.30 -10.09 -5.69
CA ALA A 31 -4.39 -10.53 -6.56
C ALA A 31 -5.74 -10.69 -5.82
N GLY A 32 -5.71 -10.91 -4.51
CA GLY A 32 -6.90 -10.89 -3.65
C GLY A 32 -7.55 -9.51 -3.49
N ARG A 33 -6.89 -8.42 -3.93
CA ARG A 33 -7.45 -7.07 -4.01
C ARG A 33 -7.99 -6.77 -5.41
N ARG A 34 -8.74 -7.69 -6.01
CA ARG A 34 -9.55 -7.34 -7.20
C ARG A 34 -10.69 -6.44 -6.68
N PRO A 35 -10.77 -5.16 -7.09
CA PRO A 35 -11.94 -4.35 -6.76
C PRO A 35 -13.16 -5.04 -7.36
N PRO A 36 -14.27 -5.21 -6.63
CA PRO A 36 -15.50 -5.71 -7.22
C PRO A 36 -15.91 -4.79 -8.38
N ALA A 37 -16.04 -5.36 -9.57
CA ALA A 37 -16.62 -4.67 -10.72
C ALA A 37 -18.12 -4.49 -10.43
N GLY A 38 -18.46 -3.33 -9.86
CA GLY A 38 -19.81 -2.98 -9.46
C GLY A 38 -19.85 -2.50 -8.01
N SER A 39 -19.64 -1.22 -7.79
CA SER A 39 -20.00 -0.54 -6.54
C SER A 39 -20.29 0.91 -6.88
N GLY A 40 -21.54 1.21 -7.25
CA GLY A 40 -22.09 2.57 -7.21
C GLY A 40 -22.19 3.03 -5.75
N GLY A 41 -21.03 3.27 -5.14
CA GLY A 41 -20.83 3.54 -3.72
C GLY A 41 -19.47 4.17 -3.49
N ASP A 42 -19.03 5.08 -4.37
CA ASP A 42 -17.81 5.88 -4.23
C ASP A 42 -17.98 7.00 -3.18
N GLY A 43 -18.73 6.73 -2.12
CA GLY A 43 -18.63 7.49 -0.89
C GLY A 43 -17.37 7.02 -0.16
N PRO A 44 -16.49 7.91 0.30
CA PRO A 44 -15.30 7.49 1.02
C PRO A 44 -15.74 6.77 2.30
N GLY A 45 -15.44 5.47 2.39
CA GLY A 45 -15.70 4.68 3.59
C GLY A 45 -15.09 5.36 4.83
N PRO A 46 -15.66 5.15 6.03
CA PRO A 46 -15.27 5.88 7.21
C PRO A 46 -13.79 5.68 7.56
N GLY A 47 -13.15 6.78 7.96
CA GLY A 47 -11.81 6.80 8.53
C GLY A 47 -10.68 6.51 7.53
N ARG A 48 -10.52 7.36 6.51
CA ARG A 48 -9.41 7.25 5.55
C ARG A 48 -8.83 8.62 5.17
N TRP A 49 -7.56 8.62 4.76
CA TRP A 49 -6.88 9.78 4.20
C TRP A 49 -7.12 9.88 2.69
N PHE A 50 -7.48 11.07 2.22
CA PHE A 50 -7.65 11.38 0.80
C PHE A 50 -6.88 12.66 0.46
N ALA A 51 -6.71 12.96 -0.84
CA ALA A 51 -6.14 14.24 -1.26
C ALA A 51 -6.98 15.39 -0.69
N ASP A 52 -6.31 16.43 -0.17
CA ASP A 52 -7.00 17.60 0.39
C ASP A 52 -7.76 18.35 -0.72
N PRO A 53 -9.09 18.48 -0.64
CA PRO A 53 -9.87 19.22 -1.64
C PRO A 53 -9.47 20.69 -1.74
N THR A 54 -8.88 21.25 -0.68
CA THR A 54 -8.43 22.65 -0.67
C THR A 54 -7.06 22.85 -1.31
N GLY A 55 -6.30 21.76 -1.54
CA GLY A 55 -4.94 21.79 -2.08
C GLY A 55 -3.89 22.45 -1.18
N ARG A 56 -4.21 22.76 0.08
CA ARG A 56 -3.28 23.37 1.05
C ARG A 56 -2.37 22.35 1.72
N HIS A 57 -2.83 21.10 1.80
CA HIS A 57 -2.13 19.99 2.41
C HIS A 57 -2.08 18.80 1.45
N ALA A 58 -1.17 17.85 1.67
CA ALA A 58 -1.05 16.67 0.82
C ALA A 58 -2.30 15.77 0.95
N GLN A 59 -2.76 15.54 2.18
CA GLN A 59 -3.94 14.71 2.45
C GLN A 59 -4.80 15.29 3.60
N ARG A 60 -6.11 14.98 3.59
CA ARG A 60 -7.06 15.30 4.67
C ARG A 60 -7.83 14.06 5.08
N TRP A 61 -8.16 13.96 6.36
CA TRP A 61 -8.90 12.84 6.93
C TRP A 61 -10.39 12.99 6.64
N TRP A 62 -11.00 11.92 6.13
CA TRP A 62 -12.44 11.77 6.01
C TRP A 62 -12.93 10.78 7.06
N ASP A 63 -13.84 11.22 7.93
CA ASP A 63 -14.39 10.38 9.00
C ASP A 63 -15.52 9.45 8.55
N GLY A 64 -15.99 9.60 7.31
CA GLY A 64 -17.14 8.86 6.77
C GLY A 64 -18.36 9.75 6.49
N SER A 65 -18.41 10.94 7.09
CA SER A 65 -19.50 11.92 6.98
C SER A 65 -19.01 13.31 6.59
N ALA A 66 -17.82 13.70 7.04
CA ALA A 66 -17.21 14.99 6.79
C ALA A 66 -15.68 14.93 6.72
N TRP A 67 -15.11 15.95 6.09
CA TRP A 67 -13.68 16.24 6.20
C TRP A 67 -13.40 16.76 7.60
N THR A 68 -12.39 16.21 8.27
CA THR A 68 -12.00 16.71 9.59
C THR A 68 -10.84 17.69 9.47
N ALA A 69 -10.48 18.29 10.60
CA ALA A 69 -9.31 19.15 10.69
C ALA A 69 -7.98 18.38 10.60
N SER A 70 -7.99 17.05 10.68
CA SER A 70 -6.75 16.25 10.58
C SER A 70 -6.24 16.25 9.13
N VAL A 71 -5.00 16.69 8.94
CA VAL A 71 -4.33 16.82 7.64
C VAL A 71 -2.93 16.24 7.68
N VAL A 72 -2.36 15.94 6.51
CA VAL A 72 -0.97 15.53 6.31
C VAL A 72 -0.28 16.59 5.46
N LEU A 73 0.83 17.14 5.97
CA LEU A 73 1.68 18.08 5.24
C LEU A 73 2.46 17.37 4.12
N ASP A 74 3.07 18.14 3.22
CA ASP A 74 3.88 17.59 2.11
C ASP A 74 5.09 16.78 2.57
N ASN A 75 5.58 17.04 3.79
CA ASN A 75 6.65 16.28 4.41
C ASN A 75 6.17 14.97 5.08
N GLY A 76 4.88 14.62 4.95
CA GLY A 76 4.27 13.42 5.53
C GLY A 76 3.88 13.55 7.01
N GLN A 77 4.07 14.71 7.64
CA GLN A 77 3.65 14.91 9.04
C GLN A 77 2.14 15.12 9.15
N GLN A 78 1.51 14.39 10.07
CA GLN A 78 0.11 14.60 10.43
C GLN A 78 -0.01 15.78 11.38
N THR A 79 -0.98 16.66 11.15
CA THR A 79 -1.28 17.83 11.97
C THR A 79 -2.77 18.17 11.93
N VAL A 80 -3.18 19.21 12.64
CA VAL A 80 -4.53 19.76 12.62
C VAL A 80 -4.50 21.08 11.85
N ASP A 81 -5.34 21.23 10.83
CA ASP A 81 -5.50 22.48 10.09
C ASP A 81 -6.23 23.49 10.98
N PRO A 82 -5.60 24.63 11.33
CA PRO A 82 -6.22 25.65 12.17
C PRO A 82 -7.35 26.43 11.48
N VAL A 83 -7.55 26.22 10.18
CA VAL A 83 -8.55 26.92 9.35
C VAL A 83 -9.62 25.96 8.81
N ALA A 84 -9.79 24.80 9.46
CA ALA A 84 -10.76 23.76 9.08
C ALA A 84 -12.22 24.21 9.25
#